data_AF-A0A7X2H3R2-F1
#
_entry.id   AF-A0A7X2H3R2-F1
#
_cell.length_a   1.000
_cell.length_b   1.000
_cell.length_c   1.000
_cell.angle_alpha   90.00
_cell.angle_beta   90.00
_cell.angle_gamma   90.00
#
_symmetry.space_group_name_H-M   'P 1'
#
loop_
_entity.id
_entity.type
_entity.pdbx_description
1 polymer ?
#
loop_
_entity_poly.entity_id
_entity_poly.type
_entity_poly.pdbx_seq_one_letter_code
_entity_poly.pdbx_strand_id
1 'polypeptide(L)'
;MVSGAVSGIVSEAFDAFNDFRDDGKQSLGERIATVGINTVITGVGDVAITAGSKVLASTMRFVRGKLPDIKVEKVEVVGKASEEIEVKLKEVEELRIEVTGKASQGQTERYPTKLIDPIEDKYIIDQVAEVRGGLSNRYKEDGNFAYAEVNITGVDKTDFYAHSGIHDASKNIPGTGEFSFKPDQQIFKATEAPDKVGNIYLRDGDTEYKILNDLAKRIGDNPNATGKIKLFSEKDTCGSCNIIIQQFNEKYPNIKIEVIHNGDVPILPKT
;
A
#
# COMPACT_ATOMS: atom_id res chain seq x y z
N MET A 1 19.92 45.76 -26.29
CA MET A 1 19.96 44.82 -27.44
C MET A 1 20.58 43.53 -26.93
N VAL A 2 19.78 42.45 -26.83
CA VAL A 2 19.94 41.16 -27.56
C VAL A 2 21.06 40.29 -26.96
N SER A 3 20.98 38.99 -26.69
CA SER A 3 19.99 37.88 -26.64
C SER A 3 20.86 36.62 -26.35
N GLY A 4 20.34 35.55 -25.74
CA GLY A 4 20.99 34.23 -25.90
C GLY A 4 20.82 33.19 -24.80
N ALA A 5 19.78 32.36 -24.95
CA ALA A 5 19.73 30.91 -24.69
C ALA A 5 20.13 30.36 -23.31
N VAL A 6 19.13 30.09 -22.48
CA VAL A 6 19.12 28.96 -21.53
C VAL A 6 18.14 27.92 -22.08
N SER A 7 18.65 26.95 -22.82
CA SER A 7 17.92 25.74 -23.21
C SER A 7 18.95 24.66 -23.54
N GLY A 8 18.92 23.53 -22.82
CA GLY A 8 19.72 22.36 -23.23
C GLY A 8 20.21 21.37 -22.18
N ILE A 9 19.77 21.38 -20.90
CA ILE A 9 20.26 20.40 -19.91
C ILE A 9 19.18 19.74 -19.04
N VAL A 10 17.92 19.75 -19.48
CA VAL A 10 16.83 18.99 -18.83
C VAL A 10 16.27 17.88 -19.75
N SER A 11 16.64 17.85 -21.03
CA SER A 11 16.16 16.84 -21.98
C SER A 11 16.89 15.49 -21.91
N GLU A 12 18.18 15.46 -21.56
CA GLU A 12 18.96 14.20 -21.61
C GLU A 12 18.82 13.33 -20.36
N ALA A 13 18.37 13.89 -19.23
CA ALA A 13 18.12 13.10 -18.01
C ALA A 13 16.76 12.37 -18.03
N PHE A 14 15.83 12.76 -18.93
CA PHE A 14 14.54 12.10 -19.09
C PHE A 14 14.60 10.89 -20.05
N ASP A 15 15.48 10.92 -21.06
CA ASP A 15 15.62 9.78 -21.98
C ASP A 15 16.24 8.55 -21.30
N ALA A 16 17.17 8.72 -20.37
CA ALA A 16 17.75 7.61 -19.60
C ALA A 16 16.75 6.90 -18.65
N PHE A 17 15.66 7.58 -18.28
CA PHE A 17 14.60 6.99 -17.44
C PHE A 17 13.56 6.22 -18.25
N ASN A 18 13.39 6.55 -19.53
CA ASN A 18 12.47 5.85 -20.43
C ASN A 18 13.08 4.60 -21.07
N ASP A 19 14.40 4.58 -21.28
CA ASP A 19 15.09 3.41 -21.88
C ASP A 19 15.25 2.24 -20.89
N PHE A 20 15.04 2.47 -19.59
CA PHE A 20 15.12 1.43 -18.55
C PHE A 20 13.86 0.53 -18.46
N ARG A 21 12.87 0.72 -19.35
CA ARG A 21 11.60 -0.01 -19.33
C ARG A 21 11.50 -1.21 -20.27
N ASP A 22 12.55 -1.60 -21.00
CA ASP A 22 12.42 -2.63 -22.06
C ASP A 22 13.14 -3.97 -21.81
N ASP A 23 13.77 -4.16 -20.65
CA ASP A 23 14.56 -5.37 -20.38
C ASP A 23 13.80 -6.32 -19.45
N GLY A 24 12.80 -7.00 -20.01
CA GLY A 24 11.85 -7.90 -19.32
C GLY A 24 12.42 -9.18 -18.69
N LYS A 25 13.55 -9.15 -17.97
CA LYS A 25 14.08 -10.32 -17.23
C LYS A 25 14.89 -9.90 -16.01
N GLN A 26 14.27 -9.85 -14.82
CA GLN A 26 14.99 -10.04 -13.55
C GLN A 26 14.04 -10.37 -12.39
N SER A 27 14.39 -11.41 -11.62
CA SER A 27 13.56 -12.03 -10.59
C SER A 27 13.58 -11.24 -9.27
N LEU A 28 12.50 -11.37 -8.50
CA LEU A 28 12.16 -10.58 -7.30
C LEU A 28 13.14 -10.69 -6.11
N GLY A 29 14.16 -11.55 -6.17
CA GLY A 29 15.15 -11.73 -5.10
C GLY A 29 16.27 -10.68 -5.05
N GLU A 30 16.54 -9.96 -6.15
CA GLU A 30 17.64 -8.97 -6.23
C GLU A 30 17.21 -7.52 -5.99
N ARG A 31 15.91 -7.23 -5.79
CA ARG A 31 15.40 -5.86 -5.64
C ARG A 31 15.45 -5.27 -4.24
N ILE A 32 15.85 -6.02 -3.22
CA ILE A 32 15.92 -5.50 -1.83
C ILE A 32 17.33 -4.93 -1.49
N ALA A 33 18.33 -5.10 -2.35
CA ALA A 33 19.71 -4.66 -2.06
C ALA A 33 20.20 -3.41 -2.83
N THR A 34 19.42 -2.84 -3.76
CA THR A 34 19.93 -1.80 -4.68
C THR A 34 19.12 -0.50 -4.66
N VAL A 35 18.68 -0.06 -3.48
CA VAL A 35 18.46 1.37 -3.21
C VAL A 35 19.47 1.80 -2.16
N GLY A 36 20.73 1.68 -2.54
CA GLY A 36 21.88 2.13 -1.78
C GLY A 36 22.80 2.91 -2.71
N ILE A 37 22.67 4.24 -2.66
CA ILE A 37 23.69 5.24 -2.96
C ILE A 37 24.44 5.06 -4.30
N ASN A 38 24.18 5.93 -5.29
CA ASN A 38 25.24 6.46 -6.15
C ASN A 38 24.77 7.72 -6.89
N THR A 39 25.23 8.87 -6.41
CA THR A 39 25.47 10.03 -7.29
C THR A 39 26.76 10.66 -6.82
N VAL A 40 27.84 10.41 -7.57
CA VAL A 40 29.12 11.11 -7.43
C VAL A 40 29.26 11.97 -8.67
N ILE A 41 28.95 13.26 -8.56
CA ILE A 41 29.28 14.25 -9.58
C ILE A 41 30.74 14.65 -9.32
N THR A 42 31.59 14.26 -10.26
CA THR A 42 33.02 14.54 -10.28
C THR A 42 33.29 16.03 -10.45
N GLY A 43 33.86 16.64 -9.41
CA GLY A 43 34.30 18.03 -9.41
C GLY A 43 35.13 18.35 -8.18
N VAL A 44 36.37 17.87 -8.17
CA VAL A 44 37.49 18.26 -7.27
C VAL A 44 37.37 17.86 -5.79
N GLY A 45 38.14 16.85 -5.38
CA GLY A 45 38.42 16.54 -3.98
C GLY A 45 37.85 15.21 -3.49
N ASP A 46 38.72 14.39 -2.92
CA ASP A 46 38.49 13.00 -2.50
C ASP A 46 37.33 12.77 -1.52
N VAL A 47 36.92 11.51 -1.49
CA VAL A 47 36.42 10.72 -0.35
C VAL A 47 34.98 10.21 -0.48
N ALA A 48 34.94 8.87 -0.48
CA ALA A 48 33.81 7.97 -0.65
C ALA A 48 32.81 8.00 0.51
N ILE A 49 31.54 7.76 0.17
CA ILE A 49 30.44 7.55 1.12
C ILE A 49 30.24 6.04 1.29
N THR A 50 30.50 5.53 2.49
CA THR A 50 30.09 4.17 2.90
C THR A 50 28.86 4.25 3.80
N ALA A 51 27.77 3.62 3.35
CA ALA A 51 26.49 3.52 4.04
C ALA A 51 26.58 2.65 5.33
N GLY A 52 26.06 3.15 6.43
CA GLY A 52 25.82 2.37 7.65
C GLY A 52 24.36 1.88 7.71
N SER A 53 24.12 0.61 7.39
CA SER A 53 22.83 -0.05 7.61
C SER A 53 22.80 -0.73 8.98
N LYS A 54 21.93 -0.27 9.89
CA LYS A 54 21.55 -1.00 11.10
C LYS A 54 20.47 -2.03 10.74
N VAL A 55 20.80 -3.32 10.76
CA VAL A 55 19.82 -4.41 10.64
C VAL A 55 19.55 -4.99 12.02
N LEU A 56 18.29 -4.96 12.47
CA LEU A 56 17.80 -5.65 13.66
C LEU A 56 17.69 -7.15 13.35
N ALA A 57 18.41 -7.99 14.09
CA ALA A 57 18.40 -9.44 13.90
C ALA A 57 17.29 -10.11 14.74
N SER A 58 16.22 -10.57 14.10
CA SER A 58 15.29 -11.55 14.67
C SER A 58 15.69 -12.97 14.24
N THR A 59 16.16 -13.73 15.23
CA THR A 59 16.44 -15.16 15.31
C THR A 59 16.17 -16.04 14.07
N MET A 60 17.23 -16.44 13.37
CA MET A 60 17.28 -17.72 12.64
C MET A 60 18.46 -18.55 13.15
N ARG A 61 18.15 -19.69 13.78
CA ARG A 61 19.13 -20.74 14.07
C ARG A 61 19.54 -21.39 12.76
N PHE A 62 20.79 -21.20 12.34
CA PHE A 62 21.41 -22.09 11.35
C PHE A 62 22.83 -22.50 11.76
N VAL A 63 23.13 -23.72 11.31
CA VAL A 63 24.14 -24.67 11.78
C VAL A 63 25.52 -24.38 11.18
N ARG A 64 26.56 -24.53 12.02
CA ARG A 64 28.01 -24.73 11.74
C ARG A 64 28.61 -24.08 10.47
N GLY A 65 29.45 -23.07 10.69
CA GLY A 65 30.55 -22.67 9.80
C GLY A 65 31.19 -21.35 10.25
N LYS A 66 32.48 -21.34 10.62
CA LYS A 66 33.24 -20.19 11.15
C LYS A 66 33.28 -19.00 10.18
N LEU A 67 33.12 -17.78 10.70
CA LEU A 67 33.53 -16.52 10.06
C LEU A 67 34.87 -16.04 10.66
N PRO A 68 35.79 -15.44 9.89
CA PRO A 68 37.07 -14.95 10.41
C PRO A 68 36.97 -13.50 10.93
N ASP A 69 37.76 -13.20 11.97
CA ASP A 69 37.86 -11.89 12.64
C ASP A 69 38.71 -10.89 11.84
N ILE A 70 38.23 -9.65 11.70
CA ILE A 70 39.00 -8.53 11.13
C ILE A 70 39.23 -7.48 12.23
N LYS A 71 40.50 -7.15 12.48
CA LYS A 71 40.93 -6.09 13.42
C LYS A 71 40.83 -4.71 12.78
N VAL A 72 40.39 -3.73 13.57
CA VAL A 72 40.28 -2.31 13.16
C VAL A 72 41.35 -1.50 13.89
N GLU A 73 42.21 -0.78 13.14
CA GLU A 73 43.13 0.22 13.68
C GLU A 73 42.48 1.61 13.71
N LYS A 74 42.72 2.36 14.79
CA LYS A 74 42.21 3.72 15.01
C LYS A 74 43.11 4.76 14.35
N VAL A 75 42.51 5.81 13.78
CA VAL A 75 43.22 7.07 13.47
C VAL A 75 42.38 8.24 13.99
N GLU A 76 43.04 9.15 14.72
CA GLU A 76 42.50 10.40 15.29
C GLU A 76 42.41 11.51 14.23
N VAL A 77 41.39 12.37 14.31
CA VAL A 77 41.36 13.65 13.58
C VAL A 77 40.95 14.79 14.51
N VAL A 78 41.76 15.85 14.46
CA VAL A 78 41.73 17.10 15.22
C VAL A 78 40.65 18.06 14.69
N GLY A 79 39.99 18.76 15.62
CA GLY A 79 38.76 19.54 15.38
C GLY A 79 38.90 20.93 14.77
N LYS A 80 37.76 21.40 14.23
CA LYS A 80 37.25 22.79 14.13
C LYS A 80 36.03 22.95 13.20
N ALA A 81 35.41 21.86 12.75
CA ALA A 81 34.29 21.88 11.78
C ALA A 81 32.88 21.69 12.41
N SER A 82 32.76 21.58 13.74
CA SER A 82 31.50 21.17 14.38
C SER A 82 30.43 22.27 14.46
N GLU A 83 30.81 23.53 14.68
CA GLU A 83 29.83 24.60 14.95
C GLU A 83 29.14 25.13 13.69
N GLU A 84 29.85 25.29 12.57
CA GLU A 84 29.25 25.75 11.31
C GLU A 84 28.31 24.72 10.67
N ILE A 85 28.58 23.42 10.89
CA ILE A 85 27.69 22.33 10.45
C ILE A 85 26.40 22.32 11.27
N GLU A 86 26.50 22.57 12.58
CA GLU A 86 25.34 22.56 13.47
C GLU A 86 24.39 23.75 13.24
N VAL A 87 24.92 24.92 12.89
CA VAL A 87 24.12 26.10 12.53
C VAL A 87 23.39 25.88 11.20
N LYS A 88 24.07 25.31 10.19
CA LYS A 88 23.44 25.02 8.88
C LYS A 88 22.41 23.89 8.95
N LEU A 89 22.59 22.91 9.84
CA LEU A 89 21.60 21.87 10.10
C LEU A 89 20.32 22.45 10.72
N LYS A 90 20.45 23.38 11.67
CA LYS A 90 19.29 24.05 12.31
C LYS A 90 18.51 24.92 11.33
N GLU A 91 19.20 25.65 10.45
CA GLU A 91 18.57 26.50 9.43
C GLU A 91 17.86 25.67 8.36
N VAL A 92 18.42 24.52 7.97
CA VAL A 92 17.77 23.54 7.07
C VAL A 92 16.58 22.84 7.76
N GLU A 93 16.64 22.62 9.08
CA GLU A 93 15.56 22.01 9.85
C GLU A 93 14.39 22.97 10.06
N GLU A 94 14.63 24.26 10.34
CA GLU A 94 13.59 25.30 10.41
C GLU A 94 12.94 25.55 9.04
N LEU A 95 13.72 25.60 7.95
CA LEU A 95 13.19 25.69 6.58
C LEU A 95 12.38 24.44 6.20
N ARG A 96 12.75 23.26 6.69
CA ARG A 96 11.99 22.02 6.47
C ARG A 96 10.68 22.00 7.27
N ILE A 97 10.66 22.63 8.46
CA ILE A 97 9.46 22.78 9.29
C ILE A 97 8.47 23.79 8.66
N GLU A 98 8.94 24.90 8.09
CA GLU A 98 8.06 25.86 7.40
C GLU A 98 7.45 25.31 6.10
N VAL A 99 8.22 24.55 5.31
CA VAL A 99 7.70 23.93 4.06
C VAL A 99 6.73 22.77 4.35
N THR A 100 6.82 22.13 5.52
CA THR A 100 5.88 21.08 5.96
C THR A 100 4.63 21.61 6.65
N GLY A 101 4.51 22.93 6.84
CA GLY A 101 3.38 23.61 7.50
C GLY A 101 2.02 23.59 6.78
N LYS A 102 1.85 22.85 5.67
CA LYS A 102 0.55 22.61 5.01
C LYS A 102 0.27 21.15 4.66
N ALA A 103 0.71 20.23 5.51
CA ALA A 103 0.06 18.93 5.62
C ALA A 103 0.08 18.52 7.09
N SER A 104 -1.05 18.67 7.77
CA SER A 104 -1.27 18.06 9.08
C SER A 104 -1.31 16.54 8.92
N GLN A 105 -0.15 15.90 8.76
CA GLN A 105 0.01 14.48 8.97
C GLN A 105 0.14 14.26 10.48
N GLY A 106 -1.01 14.23 11.16
CA GLY A 106 -1.11 13.33 12.30
C GLY A 106 -0.85 11.93 11.76
N GLN A 107 0.14 11.22 12.29
CA GLN A 107 0.28 9.78 12.04
C GLN A 107 -0.99 9.11 12.54
N THR A 108 -1.97 8.94 11.66
CA THR A 108 -3.15 8.13 11.92
C THR A 108 -2.67 6.70 11.89
N GLU A 109 -2.70 6.04 13.04
CA GLU A 109 -2.43 4.62 13.18
C GLU A 109 -3.29 3.86 12.15
N ARG A 110 -2.66 2.97 11.37
CA ARG A 110 -3.40 2.19 10.37
C ARG A 110 -4.42 1.33 11.07
N TYR A 111 -5.60 1.18 10.47
CA TYR A 111 -6.58 0.21 10.93
C TYR A 111 -5.95 -1.19 10.93
N PRO A 112 -6.04 -1.95 12.04
CA PRO A 112 -5.39 -3.23 12.17
C PRO A 112 -5.97 -4.24 11.18
N THR A 113 -5.09 -5.02 10.55
CA THR A 113 -5.44 -6.14 9.68
C THR A 113 -4.81 -7.41 10.22
N LYS A 114 -5.42 -8.57 9.94
CA LYS A 114 -4.88 -9.88 10.27
C LYS A 114 -4.74 -10.77 9.03
N LEU A 115 -3.74 -11.65 9.04
CA LEU A 115 -3.68 -12.74 8.08
C LEU A 115 -4.84 -13.71 8.33
N ILE A 116 -5.40 -14.25 7.26
CA ILE A 116 -6.45 -15.25 7.32
C ILE A 116 -5.95 -16.52 8.02
N ASP A 117 -6.76 -17.07 8.92
CA ASP A 117 -6.49 -18.38 9.51
C ASP A 117 -7.14 -19.47 8.64
N PRO A 118 -6.36 -20.40 8.06
CA PRO A 118 -6.90 -21.40 7.13
C PRO A 118 -7.84 -22.42 7.79
N ILE A 119 -7.84 -22.53 9.12
CA ILE A 119 -8.71 -23.42 9.90
C ILE A 119 -9.94 -22.66 10.38
N GLU A 120 -9.75 -21.53 11.08
CA GLU A 120 -10.86 -20.78 11.66
C GLU A 120 -11.70 -20.05 10.60
N ASP A 121 -11.05 -19.51 9.57
CA ASP A 121 -11.70 -18.77 8.48
C ASP A 121 -11.89 -19.63 7.22
N LYS A 122 -11.84 -20.96 7.34
CA LYS A 122 -12.01 -21.88 6.19
C LYS A 122 -13.28 -21.59 5.39
N TYR A 123 -14.37 -21.23 6.07
CA TYR A 123 -15.65 -20.94 5.42
C TYR A 123 -15.57 -19.70 4.50
N ILE A 124 -14.73 -18.71 4.81
CA ILE A 124 -14.45 -17.54 3.96
C ILE A 124 -13.72 -18.01 2.70
N ILE A 125 -12.69 -18.86 2.88
CA ILE A 125 -11.92 -19.43 1.77
C ILE A 125 -12.84 -20.19 0.82
N ASP A 126 -13.69 -21.07 1.36
CA ASP A 126 -14.63 -21.86 0.57
C ASP A 126 -15.65 -20.95 -0.16
N GLN A 127 -16.20 -19.94 0.52
CA GLN A 127 -17.17 -19.00 -0.07
C GLN A 127 -16.55 -18.17 -1.19
N VAL A 128 -15.33 -17.66 -0.98
CA VAL A 128 -14.59 -16.89 -1.99
C VAL A 128 -14.27 -17.79 -3.19
N ALA A 129 -13.79 -19.01 -2.96
CA ALA A 129 -13.49 -19.96 -4.03
C ALA A 129 -14.73 -20.29 -4.87
N GLU A 130 -15.88 -20.51 -4.23
CA GLU A 130 -17.16 -20.80 -4.89
C GLU A 130 -17.63 -19.60 -5.74
N VAL A 131 -17.73 -18.41 -5.16
CA VAL A 131 -18.24 -17.22 -5.86
C VAL A 131 -17.28 -16.79 -6.97
N ARG A 132 -15.97 -16.83 -6.74
CA ARG A 132 -14.94 -16.57 -7.76
C ARG A 132 -15.00 -17.61 -8.88
N GLY A 133 -15.30 -18.87 -8.56
CA GLY A 133 -15.53 -19.96 -9.51
C GLY A 133 -16.71 -19.71 -10.46
N GLY A 134 -17.71 -18.93 -10.04
CA GLY A 134 -18.85 -18.55 -10.87
C GLY A 134 -18.57 -17.45 -11.91
N LEU A 135 -17.41 -16.78 -11.84
CA LEU A 135 -17.05 -15.70 -12.76
C LEU A 135 -16.49 -16.24 -14.08
N SER A 136 -16.51 -15.41 -15.14
CA SER A 136 -15.83 -15.73 -16.39
C SER A 136 -14.30 -15.79 -16.21
N ASN A 137 -13.60 -16.57 -17.04
CA ASN A 137 -12.15 -16.85 -16.88
C ASN A 137 -11.30 -15.60 -16.60
N ARG A 138 -11.58 -14.49 -17.30
CA ARG A 138 -10.90 -13.21 -17.09
C ARG A 138 -10.93 -12.73 -15.63
N TYR A 139 -12.08 -12.81 -14.97
CA TYR A 139 -12.25 -12.33 -13.59
C TYR A 139 -12.04 -13.44 -12.55
N LYS A 140 -12.18 -14.70 -12.99
CA LYS A 140 -11.86 -15.87 -12.20
C LYS A 140 -10.35 -15.99 -11.95
N GLU A 141 -9.52 -15.68 -12.93
CA GLU A 141 -8.06 -15.95 -12.89
C GLU A 141 -7.23 -14.74 -12.44
N ASP A 142 -7.75 -13.52 -12.58
CA ASP A 142 -7.01 -12.28 -12.28
C ASP A 142 -7.86 -11.28 -11.51
N GLY A 143 -7.21 -10.34 -10.82
CA GLY A 143 -7.82 -9.30 -10.01
C GLY A 143 -8.03 -9.71 -8.55
N ASN A 144 -8.09 -8.68 -7.69
CA ASN A 144 -8.34 -8.85 -6.27
C ASN A 144 -9.83 -9.13 -6.03
N PHE A 145 -10.12 -10.12 -5.22
CA PHE A 145 -11.45 -10.46 -4.76
C PHE A 145 -11.59 -10.17 -3.25
N ALA A 146 -12.74 -9.64 -2.86
CA ALA A 146 -13.10 -9.45 -1.46
C ALA A 146 -14.48 -10.01 -1.18
N TYR A 147 -14.65 -10.46 0.06
CA TYR A 147 -15.91 -10.90 0.63
C TYR A 147 -16.08 -10.24 2.00
N ALA A 148 -17.29 -9.76 2.30
CA ALA A 148 -17.63 -9.35 3.66
C ALA A 148 -18.84 -10.11 4.17
N GLU A 149 -18.66 -10.75 5.32
CA GLU A 149 -19.75 -11.26 6.14
C GLU A 149 -20.23 -10.12 7.04
N VAL A 150 -21.52 -9.80 6.96
CA VAL A 150 -22.14 -8.66 7.61
C VAL A 150 -23.31 -9.12 8.46
N ASN A 151 -23.27 -8.75 9.74
CA ASN A 151 -24.37 -8.93 10.67
C ASN A 151 -24.61 -7.61 11.39
N ILE A 152 -25.44 -6.76 10.78
CA ILE A 152 -25.78 -5.42 11.29
C ILE A 152 -27.30 -5.32 11.40
N THR A 153 -27.77 -4.82 12.53
CA THR A 153 -29.20 -4.63 12.77
C THR A 153 -29.80 -3.68 11.72
N GLY A 154 -30.80 -4.16 10.96
CA GLY A 154 -31.47 -3.38 9.92
C GLY A 154 -30.84 -3.45 8.52
N VAL A 155 -29.81 -4.28 8.32
CA VAL A 155 -29.27 -4.59 6.99
C VAL A 155 -29.62 -6.03 6.65
N ASP A 156 -30.53 -6.24 5.70
CA ASP A 156 -31.02 -7.57 5.32
C ASP A 156 -29.98 -8.40 4.54
N LYS A 157 -29.05 -7.72 3.87
CA LYS A 157 -27.98 -8.36 3.10
C LYS A 157 -26.81 -8.71 4.01
N THR A 158 -26.48 -10.00 4.09
CA THR A 158 -25.42 -10.52 4.94
C THR A 158 -24.09 -10.71 4.21
N ASP A 159 -24.12 -10.92 2.90
CA ASP A 159 -22.95 -11.28 2.12
C ASP A 159 -22.67 -10.23 1.05
N PHE A 160 -21.45 -9.69 1.05
CA PHE A 160 -21.01 -8.71 0.05
C PHE A 160 -19.79 -9.21 -0.68
N TYR A 161 -19.75 -9.01 -1.99
CA TYR A 161 -18.64 -9.42 -2.84
C TYR A 161 -18.17 -8.25 -3.67
N ALA A 162 -16.87 -8.14 -3.90
CA ALA A 162 -16.34 -7.17 -4.85
C ALA A 162 -15.13 -7.74 -5.57
N HIS A 163 -14.95 -7.28 -6.81
CA HIS A 163 -13.80 -7.62 -7.63
C HIS A 163 -13.12 -6.34 -8.15
N SER A 164 -11.80 -6.27 -8.12
CA SER A 164 -11.07 -5.03 -8.48
C SER A 164 -11.23 -4.65 -9.96
N GLY A 165 -11.50 -5.61 -10.85
CA GLY A 165 -11.73 -5.37 -12.28
C GLY A 165 -13.21 -5.21 -12.70
N ILE A 166 -14.15 -5.31 -11.75
CA ILE A 166 -15.60 -5.22 -12.02
C ILE A 166 -16.14 -3.97 -11.31
N HIS A 167 -16.53 -2.97 -12.09
CA HIS A 167 -16.85 -1.64 -11.55
C HIS A 167 -18.30 -1.22 -11.71
N ASP A 168 -19.00 -1.80 -12.67
CA ASP A 168 -20.29 -1.29 -13.15
C ASP A 168 -21.27 -2.44 -13.34
N ALA A 169 -22.41 -2.32 -12.66
CA ALA A 169 -23.51 -3.28 -12.74
C ALA A 169 -24.14 -3.33 -14.14
N SER A 170 -24.11 -2.23 -14.89
CA SER A 170 -24.72 -2.11 -16.23
C SER A 170 -24.12 -3.08 -17.26
N LYS A 171 -22.90 -3.58 -17.00
CA LYS A 171 -22.22 -4.55 -17.84
C LYS A 171 -22.80 -5.97 -17.74
N ASN A 172 -23.70 -6.22 -16.79
CA ASN A 172 -24.42 -7.49 -16.61
C ASN A 172 -23.49 -8.72 -16.69
N ILE A 173 -22.35 -8.66 -16.00
CA ILE A 173 -21.38 -9.76 -15.99
C ILE A 173 -22.03 -10.96 -15.27
N PRO A 174 -22.06 -12.16 -15.88
CA PRO A 174 -22.62 -13.34 -15.24
C PRO A 174 -21.96 -13.62 -13.88
N GLY A 175 -22.77 -13.96 -12.88
CA GLY A 175 -22.30 -14.25 -11.52
C GLY A 175 -22.09 -13.03 -10.62
N THR A 176 -22.31 -11.80 -11.11
CA THR A 176 -22.06 -10.57 -10.31
C THR A 176 -23.32 -9.89 -9.77
N GLY A 177 -24.49 -10.56 -9.79
CA GLY A 177 -25.75 -9.95 -9.37
C GLY A 177 -25.73 -9.42 -7.93
N GLU A 178 -24.95 -10.08 -7.07
CA GLU A 178 -24.82 -9.72 -5.65
C GLU A 178 -23.58 -8.87 -5.32
N PHE A 179 -22.85 -8.37 -6.32
CA PHE A 179 -21.60 -7.66 -6.07
C PHE A 179 -21.83 -6.20 -5.69
N SER A 180 -20.90 -5.64 -4.92
CA SER A 180 -20.74 -4.21 -4.70
C SER A 180 -19.90 -3.62 -5.83
N PHE A 181 -20.44 -2.56 -6.44
CA PHE A 181 -19.86 -1.86 -7.58
C PHE A 181 -19.32 -0.49 -7.15
N LYS A 182 -18.70 0.26 -8.09
CA LYS A 182 -18.34 1.65 -7.80
C LYS A 182 -19.63 2.45 -7.51
N PRO A 183 -19.69 3.23 -6.42
CA PRO A 183 -20.88 4.01 -6.10
C PRO A 183 -20.98 5.23 -7.02
N ASP A 184 -22.17 5.53 -7.52
CA ASP A 184 -22.42 6.80 -8.23
C ASP A 184 -22.28 8.00 -7.30
N GLN A 185 -22.70 7.83 -6.04
CA GLN A 185 -22.56 8.80 -4.98
C GLN A 185 -21.82 8.17 -3.80
N GLN A 186 -20.57 8.56 -3.63
CA GLN A 186 -19.70 8.03 -2.58
C GLN A 186 -19.95 8.70 -1.22
N ILE A 187 -20.07 7.87 -0.17
CA ILE A 187 -20.12 8.30 1.23
C ILE A 187 -18.69 8.53 1.73
N PHE A 188 -17.80 7.56 1.45
CA PHE A 188 -16.37 7.66 1.72
C PHE A 188 -15.63 7.90 0.41
N LYS A 189 -14.74 8.88 0.38
CA LYS A 189 -13.99 9.23 -0.83
C LYS A 189 -12.70 8.42 -0.89
N ALA A 190 -12.45 7.77 -2.02
CA ALA A 190 -11.15 7.18 -2.28
C ALA A 190 -10.08 8.28 -2.41
N THR A 191 -8.86 7.95 -2.04
CA THR A 191 -7.67 8.78 -2.23
C THR A 191 -6.71 8.07 -3.17
N GLU A 192 -5.69 8.79 -3.63
CA GLU A 192 -4.60 8.18 -4.36
C GLU A 192 -3.73 7.34 -3.41
N ALA A 193 -3.25 6.20 -3.89
CA ALA A 193 -2.27 5.38 -3.19
C ALA A 193 -1.42 4.60 -4.19
N PRO A 194 -0.17 4.27 -3.85
CA PRO A 194 0.69 3.47 -4.72
C PRO A 194 0.23 2.00 -4.78
N ASP A 195 0.41 1.37 -5.95
CA ASP A 195 0.44 -0.09 -6.07
C ASP A 195 1.80 -0.67 -5.65
N LYS A 196 1.98 -1.99 -5.81
CA LYS A 196 3.23 -2.69 -5.48
C LYS A 196 4.44 -2.25 -6.32
N VAL A 197 4.22 -1.64 -7.48
CA VAL A 197 5.27 -1.15 -8.39
C VAL A 197 5.53 0.35 -8.14
N GLY A 198 4.74 0.99 -7.29
CA GLY A 198 4.85 2.41 -6.95
C GLY A 198 4.00 3.33 -7.82
N ASN A 199 3.16 2.80 -8.72
CA ASN A 199 2.26 3.64 -9.51
C ASN A 199 1.17 4.20 -8.61
N ILE A 200 1.07 5.54 -8.54
CA ILE A 200 0.06 6.24 -7.75
C ILE A 200 -1.16 6.49 -8.62
N TYR A 201 -2.34 6.06 -8.15
CA TYR A 201 -3.61 6.34 -8.80
C TYR A 201 -4.75 6.32 -7.78
N LEU A 202 -5.89 6.89 -8.18
CA LEU A 202 -7.10 6.90 -7.37
C LEU A 202 -7.62 5.48 -7.11
N ARG A 203 -7.78 5.10 -5.85
CA ARG A 203 -8.15 3.74 -5.44
C ARG A 203 -9.67 3.53 -5.38
N ASP A 204 -10.42 4.18 -6.26
CA ASP A 204 -11.89 4.06 -6.37
C ASP A 204 -12.33 2.72 -6.99
N GLY A 205 -11.40 1.94 -7.54
CA GLY A 205 -11.61 0.61 -8.09
C GLY A 205 -11.46 -0.51 -7.07
N ASP A 206 -10.98 -0.21 -5.86
CA ASP A 206 -10.65 -1.20 -4.85
C ASP A 206 -11.90 -1.87 -4.28
N THR A 207 -11.72 -3.10 -3.82
CA THR A 207 -12.81 -3.96 -3.37
C THR A 207 -13.38 -3.50 -2.03
N GLU A 208 -12.53 -3.09 -1.09
CA GLU A 208 -12.92 -2.58 0.23
C GLU A 208 -13.68 -1.25 0.08
N TYR A 209 -13.23 -0.38 -0.83
CA TYR A 209 -13.92 0.87 -1.15
C TYR A 209 -15.37 0.63 -1.62
N LYS A 210 -15.58 -0.32 -2.54
CA LYS A 210 -16.91 -0.66 -3.06
C LYS A 210 -17.81 -1.24 -1.98
N ILE A 211 -17.32 -2.23 -1.23
CA ILE A 211 -18.10 -2.91 -0.18
C ILE A 211 -18.51 -1.91 0.90
N LEU A 212 -17.57 -1.11 1.42
CA LEU A 212 -17.86 -0.21 2.53
C LEU A 212 -18.79 0.95 2.13
N ASN A 213 -18.72 1.44 0.89
CA ASN A 213 -19.69 2.43 0.40
C ASN A 213 -21.09 1.82 0.17
N ASP A 214 -21.18 0.62 -0.40
CA ASP A 214 -22.46 -0.11 -0.55
C ASP A 214 -23.10 -0.37 0.82
N LEU A 215 -22.30 -0.86 1.77
CA LEU A 215 -22.77 -1.11 3.12
C LEU A 215 -23.21 0.17 3.85
N ALA A 216 -22.42 1.24 3.78
CA ALA A 216 -22.82 2.52 4.39
C ALA A 216 -24.09 3.11 3.76
N LYS A 217 -24.31 2.91 2.45
CA LYS A 217 -25.55 3.30 1.78
C LYS A 217 -26.75 2.54 2.35
N ARG A 218 -26.58 1.25 2.67
CA ARG A 218 -27.63 0.40 3.26
C ARG A 218 -27.91 0.75 4.72
N ILE A 219 -26.89 1.08 5.50
CA ILE A 219 -27.05 1.52 6.89
C ILE A 219 -27.69 2.93 6.95
N GLY A 220 -27.33 3.80 6.00
CA GLY A 220 -27.78 5.19 5.96
C GLY A 220 -27.19 6.04 7.08
N ASP A 221 -27.87 7.12 7.43
CA ASP A 221 -27.45 8.05 8.49
C ASP A 221 -27.87 7.58 9.89
N ASN A 222 -27.53 6.33 10.21
CA ASN A 222 -27.74 5.74 11.52
C ASN A 222 -26.39 5.45 12.23
N PRO A 223 -25.80 6.43 12.93
CA PRO A 223 -24.54 6.22 13.66
C PRO A 223 -24.68 5.23 14.83
N ASN A 224 -25.91 4.96 15.28
CA ASN A 224 -26.19 4.03 16.36
C ASN A 224 -26.35 2.59 15.87
N ALA A 225 -26.22 2.32 14.55
CA ALA A 225 -26.25 0.97 14.01
C ALA A 225 -25.21 0.08 14.72
N THR A 226 -25.64 -1.12 15.10
CA THR A 226 -24.81 -2.06 15.86
C THR A 226 -24.66 -3.36 15.07
N GLY A 227 -23.48 -3.97 15.18
CA GLY A 227 -23.23 -5.22 14.48
C GLY A 227 -21.77 -5.61 14.41
N LYS A 228 -21.50 -6.56 13.53
CA LYS A 228 -20.18 -7.06 13.20
C LYS A 228 -20.01 -7.17 11.70
N ILE A 229 -18.79 -6.90 11.24
CA ILE A 229 -18.36 -7.11 9.87
C ILE A 229 -17.07 -7.91 9.92
N LYS A 230 -16.98 -8.98 9.13
CA LYS A 230 -15.72 -9.63 8.82
C LYS A 230 -15.41 -9.38 7.36
N LEU A 231 -14.50 -8.43 7.10
CA LEU A 231 -14.09 -8.00 5.76
C LEU A 231 -12.82 -8.75 5.35
N PHE A 232 -12.97 -9.65 4.40
CA PHE A 232 -11.87 -10.36 3.77
C PHE A 232 -11.50 -9.74 2.41
N SER A 233 -10.20 -9.61 2.14
CA SER A 233 -9.64 -9.24 0.84
C SER A 233 -8.43 -10.13 0.52
N GLU A 234 -8.23 -10.58 -0.71
CA GLU A 234 -7.04 -11.38 -1.02
C GLU A 234 -5.74 -10.60 -0.76
N LYS A 235 -5.75 -9.30 -1.08
CA LYS A 235 -4.66 -8.35 -0.81
C LYS A 235 -4.83 -7.64 0.52
N ASP A 236 -3.71 -7.23 1.12
CA ASP A 236 -3.78 -6.33 2.27
C ASP A 236 -4.26 -4.92 1.85
N THR A 237 -4.84 -4.20 2.80
CA THR A 237 -5.47 -2.89 2.56
C THR A 237 -4.43 -1.87 2.10
N CYS A 238 -4.67 -1.18 0.99
CA CYS A 238 -3.83 -0.06 0.59
C CYS A 238 -4.02 1.14 1.54
N GLY A 239 -3.18 2.18 1.42
CA GLY A 239 -3.34 3.41 2.20
C GLY A 239 -4.73 4.04 2.10
N SER A 240 -5.28 4.14 0.89
CA SER A 240 -6.63 4.67 0.67
C SER A 240 -7.72 3.81 1.32
N CYS A 241 -7.67 2.49 1.17
CA CYS A 241 -8.67 1.59 1.76
C CYS A 241 -8.62 1.63 3.29
N ASN A 242 -7.42 1.75 3.86
CA ASN A 242 -7.24 1.87 5.30
C ASN A 242 -7.91 3.14 5.85
N ILE A 243 -7.80 4.27 5.14
CA ILE A 243 -8.50 5.52 5.48
C ILE A 243 -10.02 5.33 5.40
N ILE A 244 -10.53 4.65 4.36
CA ILE A 244 -11.97 4.38 4.22
C ILE A 244 -12.48 3.51 5.37
N ILE A 245 -11.72 2.51 5.80
CA ILE A 245 -12.07 1.67 6.96
C ILE A 245 -12.13 2.50 8.24
N GLN A 246 -11.16 3.41 8.45
CA GLN A 246 -11.18 4.33 9.59
C GLN A 246 -12.43 5.23 9.54
N GLN A 247 -12.74 5.84 8.40
CA GLN A 247 -13.93 6.67 8.23
C GLN A 247 -15.24 5.89 8.45
N PHE A 248 -15.30 4.63 8.02
CA PHE A 248 -16.45 3.76 8.29
C PHE A 248 -16.61 3.52 9.80
N ASN A 249 -15.52 3.17 10.48
CA ASN A 249 -15.49 2.91 11.91
C ASN A 249 -15.83 4.17 12.73
N GLU A 250 -15.41 5.35 12.28
CA GLU A 250 -15.78 6.64 12.87
C GLU A 250 -17.26 6.97 12.67
N LYS A 251 -17.81 6.73 11.47
CA LYS A 251 -19.24 7.00 11.17
C LYS A 251 -20.18 6.04 11.92
N TYR A 252 -19.75 4.78 12.14
CA TYR A 252 -20.55 3.73 12.78
C TYR A 252 -19.80 3.07 13.95
N PRO A 253 -19.60 3.78 15.07
CA PRO A 253 -18.72 3.34 16.16
C PRO A 253 -19.17 2.07 16.90
N ASN A 254 -20.45 1.68 16.76
CA ASN A 254 -20.99 0.47 17.40
C ASN A 254 -20.94 -0.77 16.49
N ILE A 255 -20.36 -0.65 15.30
CA ILE A 255 -20.13 -1.77 14.37
C ILE A 255 -18.67 -2.19 14.50
N LYS A 256 -18.45 -3.44 14.91
CA LYS A 256 -17.10 -3.99 15.01
C LYS A 256 -16.68 -4.54 13.65
N ILE A 257 -15.67 -3.94 13.04
CA ILE A 257 -15.09 -4.44 11.80
C ILE A 257 -13.78 -5.19 12.07
N GLU A 258 -13.71 -6.43 11.61
CA GLU A 258 -12.50 -7.23 11.55
C GLU A 258 -12.03 -7.29 10.10
N VAL A 259 -10.77 -6.93 9.85
CA VAL A 259 -10.19 -6.90 8.50
C VAL A 259 -9.17 -8.02 8.36
N ILE A 260 -9.40 -8.90 7.38
CA ILE A 260 -8.63 -10.11 7.13
C ILE A 260 -8.08 -10.06 5.71
N HIS A 261 -6.85 -10.50 5.53
CA HIS A 261 -6.26 -10.64 4.20
C HIS A 261 -5.54 -11.97 3.97
N ASN A 262 -5.40 -12.37 2.71
CA ASN A 262 -4.68 -13.59 2.34
C ASN A 262 -3.22 -13.34 1.94
N GLY A 263 -2.58 -12.34 2.53
CA GLY A 263 -1.16 -12.05 2.26
C GLY A 263 -0.83 -11.76 0.80
N ASP A 264 -1.77 -11.17 0.04
CA ASP A 264 -1.67 -10.93 -1.40
C ASP A 264 -1.61 -12.18 -2.28
N VAL A 265 -2.05 -13.33 -1.76
CA VAL A 265 -2.20 -14.57 -2.52
C VAL A 265 -3.68 -14.71 -2.91
N PRO A 266 -4.01 -14.83 -4.21
CA PRO A 266 -5.39 -15.09 -4.62
C PRO A 266 -5.90 -16.43 -4.09
N ILE A 267 -7.19 -16.49 -3.75
CA ILE A 267 -7.84 -17.77 -3.42
C ILE A 267 -8.13 -18.49 -4.73
N LEU A 268 -7.74 -19.76 -4.81
CA LEU A 268 -7.99 -20.56 -6.00
C LEU A 268 -9.51 -20.75 -6.19
N PRO A 269 -10.05 -20.40 -7.36
CA PRO A 269 -11.47 -20.58 -7.64
C PRO A 269 -11.82 -22.06 -7.72
N LYS A 270 -13.02 -22.40 -7.28
CA LYS A 270 -13.58 -23.74 -7.48
C LYS A 270 -13.94 -23.91 -8.96
N THR A 271 -13.53 -25.04 -9.53
CA THR A 271 -13.77 -25.41 -10.93
C THR A 271 -15.15 -26.01 -11.15
#